data_AF-A0A1Z8X854-F1
#
_entry.id   AF-A0A1Z8X854-F1
#
_cell.length_a   1.000
_cell.length_b   1.000
_cell.length_c   1.000
_cell.angle_alpha   90.00
_cell.angle_beta   90.00
_cell.angle_gamma   90.00
#
_symmetry.space_group_name_H-M   'P 1'
#
loop_
_entity.id
_entity.type
_entity.pdbx_description
1 polymer ?
#
loop_
_entity_poly.entity_id
_entity_poly.type
_entity_poly.pdbx_seq_one_letter_code
_entity_poly.pdbx_strand_id
1 'polypeptide(L)'
;MTNPFDGLDTAFGAEPSELQKHVDKVKPQLKKSEEGDVKQDYETSRAALHMLVMKGQEAVDGILDVARASDHPRAYEVAATTIKSVADTADKLIDLQKKMKELDAEDKKSGPSTVNNTMFVGSTADLQKMIKKQKEINNTDTK
;
A
#
# COMPACT_ATOMS: atom_id res chain seq x y z
N MET A 1 -61.02 1.86 23.27
CA MET A 1 -60.83 1.79 21.81
C MET A 1 -59.79 0.74 21.54
N THR A 2 -60.16 -0.30 20.80
CA THR A 2 -59.33 -1.47 20.49
C THR A 2 -58.26 -1.08 19.46
N ASN A 3 -57.00 -1.45 19.68
CA ASN A 3 -55.94 -1.16 18.71
C ASN A 3 -56.22 -1.91 17.40
N PRO A 4 -56.28 -1.24 16.25
CA PRO A 4 -56.68 -1.85 14.97
C PRO A 4 -55.63 -2.82 14.39
N PHE A 5 -54.50 -2.99 15.05
CA PHE A 5 -53.37 -3.80 14.60
C PHE A 5 -53.15 -5.08 15.42
N ASP A 6 -53.97 -5.31 16.46
CA ASP A 6 -53.81 -6.39 17.45
C ASP A 6 -54.11 -7.80 16.90
N GLY A 7 -54.66 -7.89 15.67
CA GLY A 7 -54.97 -9.16 14.99
C GLY A 7 -54.05 -9.50 13.82
N LEU A 8 -53.05 -8.65 13.54
CA LEU A 8 -52.14 -8.88 12.41
C LEU A 8 -51.22 -10.08 12.65
N ASP A 9 -50.80 -10.31 13.89
CA ASP A 9 -49.94 -11.44 14.25
C ASP A 9 -50.63 -12.79 13.96
N THR A 10 -51.93 -12.88 14.22
CA THR A 10 -52.75 -14.07 13.92
C THR A 10 -53.03 -14.23 12.43
N ALA A 11 -53.18 -13.12 11.68
CA ALA A 11 -53.44 -13.15 10.23
C ALA A 11 -52.21 -13.57 9.41
N PHE A 12 -51.01 -13.23 9.88
CA PHE A 12 -49.77 -13.58 9.22
C PHE A 12 -49.11 -14.86 9.77
N GLY A 13 -49.68 -15.48 10.81
CA GLY A 13 -49.23 -16.77 11.34
C GLY A 13 -47.78 -16.78 11.82
N ALA A 14 -47.24 -15.61 12.15
CA ALA A 14 -45.85 -15.45 12.56
C ALA A 14 -45.80 -15.30 14.08
N GLU A 15 -45.12 -16.23 14.75
CA GLU A 15 -44.77 -16.01 16.16
C GLU A 15 -43.83 -14.80 16.28
N PRO A 16 -43.92 -14.01 17.37
CA PRO A 16 -43.13 -12.81 17.54
C PRO A 16 -41.65 -13.19 17.63
N SER A 17 -40.95 -13.14 16.49
CA SER A 17 -39.50 -13.27 16.47
C SER A 17 -38.93 -12.07 17.20
N GLU A 18 -38.33 -12.32 18.36
CA GLU A 18 -37.60 -11.32 19.12
C GLU A 18 -36.68 -10.54 18.19
N LEU A 19 -36.91 -9.22 18.09
CA LEU A 19 -36.07 -8.31 17.34
C LEU A 19 -34.62 -8.50 17.81
N GLN A 20 -33.82 -9.15 16.97
CA GLN A 20 -32.38 -9.30 17.18
C GLN A 20 -31.81 -7.90 17.43
N LYS A 21 -31.37 -7.65 18.67
CA LYS A 21 -30.67 -6.43 19.04
C LYS A 21 -29.58 -6.20 18.01
N HIS A 22 -29.73 -5.10 17.27
CA HIS A 22 -28.72 -4.61 16.33
C HIS A 22 -27.38 -4.64 17.05
N VAL A 23 -26.48 -5.54 16.61
CA VAL A 23 -25.13 -5.66 17.14
C VAL A 23 -24.49 -4.27 17.02
N ASP A 24 -24.16 -3.68 18.16
CA ASP A 24 -23.45 -2.42 18.22
C ASP A 24 -22.27 -2.46 17.26
N LYS A 25 -22.17 -1.43 16.42
CA LYS A 25 -21.12 -1.26 15.42
C LYS A 25 -19.76 -1.26 16.12
N VAL A 26 -19.17 -2.45 16.30
CA VAL A 26 -17.76 -2.61 16.61
C VAL A 26 -17.03 -2.13 15.35
N LYS A 27 -16.61 -0.86 15.37
CA LYS A 27 -15.68 -0.35 14.34
C LYS A 27 -14.50 -1.31 14.31
N PRO A 28 -14.18 -1.93 13.17
CA PRO A 28 -13.03 -2.81 13.10
C PRO A 28 -11.81 -1.94 13.42
N GLN A 29 -11.12 -2.25 14.52
CA GLN A 29 -9.81 -1.66 14.76
C GLN A 29 -8.89 -2.27 13.71
N LEU A 30 -8.60 -1.49 12.67
CA LEU A 30 -7.59 -1.82 11.67
C LEU A 30 -6.28 -2.01 12.42
N LYS A 31 -5.83 -3.27 12.55
CA LYS A 31 -4.50 -3.57 13.06
C LYS A 31 -3.51 -2.85 12.17
N LYS A 32 -2.58 -2.11 12.78
CA LYS A 32 -1.44 -1.53 12.08
C LYS A 32 -0.68 -2.70 11.46
N SER A 33 -0.71 -2.80 10.13
CA SER A 33 -0.02 -3.85 9.38
C SER A 33 1.45 -3.84 9.80
N GLU A 34 1.94 -4.98 10.28
CA GLU A 34 3.33 -5.14 10.70
C GLU A 34 4.23 -5.10 9.45
N GLU A 35 5.48 -4.62 9.55
CA GLU A 35 6.37 -4.47 8.38
C GLU A 35 6.57 -5.75 7.55
N GLY A 36 6.38 -6.93 8.16
CA GLY A 36 6.40 -8.22 7.46
C GLY A 36 5.20 -8.44 6.52
N ASP A 37 4.04 -7.92 6.90
CA ASP A 37 2.78 -8.01 6.16
C ASP A 37 2.85 -7.17 4.88
N VAL A 38 3.46 -5.98 4.93
CA VAL A 38 3.68 -5.11 3.75
C VAL A 38 4.56 -5.80 2.69
N LYS A 39 5.62 -6.50 3.11
CA LYS A 39 6.49 -7.23 2.17
C LYS A 39 5.77 -8.44 1.57
N GLN A 40 5.01 -9.17 2.38
CA GLN A 40 4.24 -10.30 1.91
C GLN A 40 3.13 -9.89 0.93
N ASP A 41 2.43 -8.78 1.22
CA ASP A 41 1.41 -8.21 0.34
C ASP A 41 2.02 -7.70 -0.97
N TYR A 42 3.22 -7.12 -0.91
CA TYR A 42 3.97 -6.71 -2.10
C TYR A 42 4.31 -7.92 -3.00
N GLU A 43 4.87 -8.98 -2.42
CA GLU A 43 5.23 -10.19 -3.17
C GLU A 43 4.00 -10.87 -3.77
N THR A 44 2.92 -10.98 -2.99
CA THR A 44 1.65 -11.57 -3.42
C THR A 44 1.02 -10.76 -4.55
N SER A 45 0.96 -9.44 -4.40
CA SER A 45 0.41 -8.54 -5.41
C SER A 45 1.26 -8.54 -6.69
N ARG A 46 2.59 -8.57 -6.56
CA ARG A 46 3.51 -8.66 -7.69
C ARG A 46 3.34 -9.99 -8.44
N ALA A 47 3.25 -11.11 -7.72
CA ALA A 47 3.03 -12.42 -8.31
C ALA A 47 1.67 -12.49 -9.02
N ALA A 48 0.61 -11.95 -8.40
CA ALA A 48 -0.72 -11.86 -8.99
C ALA A 48 -0.73 -11.02 -10.28
N LEU A 49 -0.08 -9.86 -10.29
CA LEU A 49 0.04 -9.02 -11.49
C LEU A 49 0.85 -9.70 -12.59
N HIS A 50 1.95 -10.37 -12.27
CA HIS A 50 2.72 -11.14 -13.26
C HIS A 50 1.90 -12.28 -13.87
N MET A 51 1.17 -13.03 -13.03
CA MET A 51 0.28 -14.10 -13.50
C MET A 51 -0.81 -13.54 -14.42
N LEU A 52 -1.40 -12.39 -14.06
CA LEU A 52 -2.45 -11.75 -14.84
C LEU A 52 -1.93 -11.21 -16.18
N VAL A 53 -0.71 -10.67 -16.22
CA VAL A 53 -0.06 -10.25 -17.49
C VAL A 53 0.20 -11.46 -18.39
N MET A 54 0.74 -12.56 -17.85
CA MET A 54 1.03 -13.77 -18.63
C MET A 54 -0.26 -14.38 -19.21
N LYS A 55 -1.28 -14.56 -18.36
CA LYS A 55 -2.59 -15.05 -18.81
C LYS A 55 -3.29 -14.05 -19.74
N GLY A 56 -3.04 -12.76 -19.55
CA GLY A 56 -3.52 -11.69 -20.41
C GLY A 56 -2.91 -11.75 -21.81
N GLN A 57 -1.60 -12.03 -21.92
CA GLN A 57 -0.93 -12.23 -23.20
C GLN A 57 -1.47 -13.44 -23.94
N GLU A 58 -1.64 -14.58 -23.25
CA GLU A 58 -2.25 -15.78 -23.83
C GLU A 58 -3.70 -15.54 -24.28
N ALA A 59 -4.49 -14.82 -23.47
CA ALA A 59 -5.85 -14.45 -23.82
C ALA A 59 -5.91 -13.51 -25.03
N VAL A 60 -4.97 -12.56 -25.12
CA VAL A 60 -4.84 -11.67 -26.28
C VAL A 60 -4.51 -12.46 -27.54
N ASP A 61 -3.55 -13.40 -27.47
CA ASP A 61 -3.19 -14.25 -28.61
C ASP A 61 -4.38 -15.10 -29.07
N GLY A 62 -5.11 -15.73 -28.14
CA GLY A 62 -6.31 -16.50 -28.46
C GLY A 62 -7.43 -15.65 -29.07
N ILE A 63 -7.65 -14.42 -28.57
CA ILE A 63 -8.62 -13.49 -29.14
C ILE A 63 -8.19 -13.02 -30.53
N LEU A 64 -6.89 -12.79 -30.75
CA LEU A 64 -6.35 -12.42 -32.06
C LEU A 64 -6.54 -13.54 -33.08
N ASP A 65 -6.39 -14.80 -32.68
CA ASP A 65 -6.64 -15.94 -33.56
C ASP A 65 -8.13 -16.07 -33.92
N VAL A 66 -9.03 -15.85 -32.96
CA VAL A 66 -10.48 -15.79 -33.24
C VAL A 66 -10.84 -14.60 -34.12
N ALA A 67 -10.20 -13.44 -33.92
CA ALA A 67 -10.41 -12.25 -34.73
C ALA A 67 -9.96 -12.46 -36.19
N ARG A 68 -8.81 -13.12 -36.40
CA ARG A 68 -8.33 -13.53 -37.73
C ARG A 68 -9.24 -14.55 -38.38
N ALA A 69 -9.74 -15.52 -37.63
CA ALA A 69 -10.65 -16.55 -38.15
C ALA A 69 -12.04 -16.01 -38.51
N SER A 70 -12.54 -15.03 -37.74
CA SER A 70 -13.88 -14.45 -37.95
C SER A 70 -13.91 -13.32 -38.98
N ASP A 71 -12.76 -12.69 -39.26
CA ASP A 71 -12.59 -11.55 -40.16
C ASP A 71 -13.60 -10.39 -39.92
N HIS A 72 -14.11 -10.31 -38.69
CA HIS A 72 -15.12 -9.34 -38.29
C HIS A 72 -14.46 -8.13 -37.61
N PRO A 73 -14.75 -6.88 -38.05
CA PRO A 73 -14.19 -5.66 -37.45
C PRO A 73 -14.41 -5.57 -35.94
N ARG A 74 -15.55 -6.08 -35.46
CA ARG A 74 -15.89 -6.09 -34.04
C ARG A 74 -14.95 -6.95 -33.19
N ALA A 75 -14.43 -8.06 -33.74
CA ALA A 75 -13.50 -8.91 -33.01
C ALA A 75 -12.16 -8.20 -32.77
N TYR A 76 -11.70 -7.40 -33.74
CA TYR A 76 -10.50 -6.57 -33.59
C TYR A 76 -10.68 -5.43 -32.60
N GLU A 77 -11.88 -4.82 -32.51
CA GLU A 77 -12.17 -3.82 -31.48
C GLU A 77 -12.07 -4.43 -30.08
N VAL A 78 -12.68 -5.60 -29.87
CA VAL A 78 -12.62 -6.30 -28.58
C VAL A 78 -11.17 -6.69 -28.27
N ALA A 79 -10.42 -7.20 -29.26
CA ALA A 79 -9.00 -7.49 -29.12
C ALA A 79 -8.19 -6.26 -28.66
N ALA A 80 -8.44 -5.09 -29.27
CA ALA A 80 -7.80 -3.84 -28.89
C ALA A 80 -8.14 -3.42 -27.44
N THR A 81 -9.40 -3.63 -27.00
CA THR A 81 -9.78 -3.35 -25.61
C THR A 81 -9.10 -4.29 -24.62
N THR A 82 -8.93 -5.58 -24.96
CA THR A 82 -8.19 -6.53 -24.12
C THR A 82 -6.69 -6.25 -24.09
N ILE A 83 -6.10 -5.83 -25.20
CA ILE A 83 -4.69 -5.39 -25.21
C ILE A 83 -4.51 -4.18 -24.28
N LYS A 84 -5.44 -3.23 -24.32
CA LYS A 84 -5.42 -2.07 -23.43
C LYS A 84 -5.52 -2.46 -21.96
N SER A 85 -6.42 -3.39 -21.60
CA SER A 85 -6.55 -3.83 -20.20
C SER A 85 -5.29 -4.56 -19.71
N VAL A 86 -4.62 -5.33 -20.59
CA VAL A 86 -3.32 -5.95 -20.27
C VAL A 86 -2.23 -4.89 -20.09
N ALA A 87 -2.18 -3.86 -20.95
CA ALA A 87 -1.24 -2.75 -20.80
C ALA A 87 -1.45 -2.00 -19.48
N ASP A 88 -2.70 -1.68 -19.12
CA ASP A 88 -3.03 -1.03 -17.84
C ASP A 88 -2.60 -1.89 -16.63
N THR A 89 -2.59 -3.22 -16.76
CA THR A 89 -2.11 -4.11 -15.69
C THR A 89 -0.59 -4.19 -15.60
N ALA A 90 0.12 -4.04 -16.73
CA ALA A 90 1.58 -3.90 -16.75
C ALA A 90 2.00 -2.55 -16.15
N ASP A 91 1.29 -1.46 -16.43
CA ASP A 91 1.53 -0.15 -15.82
C ASP A 91 1.34 -0.20 -14.30
N LYS A 92 0.29 -0.88 -13.82
CA LYS A 92 0.08 -1.11 -12.38
C LYS A 92 1.23 -1.88 -11.73
N LEU A 93 1.90 -2.78 -12.45
CA LEU A 93 3.08 -3.50 -11.95
C LEU A 93 4.25 -2.53 -11.73
N ILE A 94 4.48 -1.62 -12.68
CA ILE A 94 5.51 -0.58 -12.55
C ILE A 94 5.19 0.37 -11.40
N ASP A 95 3.93 0.76 -11.25
CA ASP A 95 3.51 1.64 -10.17
C ASP A 95 3.59 0.98 -8.79
N LEU A 96 3.38 -0.34 -8.71
CA LEU A 96 3.59 -1.12 -7.48
C LEU A 96 5.07 -1.05 -7.07
N GLN A 97 6.00 -1.21 -8.02
CA GLN A 97 7.44 -1.08 -7.75
C GLN A 97 7.82 0.33 -7.28
N LYS A 98 7.24 1.37 -7.88
CA LYS A 98 7.47 2.77 -7.44
C LYS A 98 6.97 2.98 -6.01
N LYS A 99 5.76 2.53 -5.69
CA LYS A 99 5.18 2.67 -4.34
C LYS A 99 6.01 1.96 -3.28
N MET A 100 6.55 0.77 -3.56
CA MET A 100 7.46 0.10 -2.61
C MET A 100 8.74 0.91 -2.37
N LYS A 101 9.32 1.47 -3.44
CA LYS A 101 10.51 2.32 -3.32
C LYS A 101 10.22 3.63 -2.59
N GLU A 102 9.03 4.19 -2.75
CA GLU A 102 8.59 5.38 -2.01
C GLU A 102 8.35 5.07 -0.53
N LEU A 103 7.71 3.95 -0.19
CA LEU A 103 7.55 3.47 1.19
C LEU A 103 8.91 3.26 1.87
N ASP A 104 9.84 2.54 1.22
CA ASP A 104 11.21 2.34 1.71
C ASP A 104 12.01 3.66 1.84
N ALA A 105 11.67 4.69 1.05
CA ALA A 105 12.34 5.99 1.05
C ALA A 105 11.79 6.93 2.13
N GLU A 106 10.51 6.86 2.46
CA GLU A 106 9.93 7.60 3.58
C GLU A 106 10.55 7.15 4.92
N ASP A 107 10.78 5.86 5.10
CA ASP A 107 11.47 5.33 6.29
C ASP A 107 12.94 5.82 6.38
N LYS A 108 13.61 6.05 5.25
CA LYS A 108 15.00 6.54 5.21
C LYS A 108 15.15 8.05 5.35
N LYS A 109 14.09 8.84 5.11
CA LYS A 109 14.11 10.31 5.27
C LYS A 109 14.03 10.76 6.74
N SER A 110 13.74 9.86 7.66
CA SER A 110 13.66 10.12 9.12
C SER A 110 15.01 9.98 9.85
N GLY A 111 16.13 9.85 9.12
CA GLY A 111 17.48 9.86 9.70
C GLY A 111 18.09 11.28 9.64
N PRO A 112 18.69 11.81 10.72
CA PRO A 112 19.26 13.16 10.73
C PRO A 112 20.40 13.25 9.70
N SER A 113 20.21 14.00 8.61
CA SER A 113 21.19 14.16 7.53
C SER A 113 22.31 15.17 7.85
N THR A 114 22.55 15.46 9.12
CA THR A 114 23.65 16.33 9.55
C THR A 114 24.80 15.47 10.03
N VAL A 115 25.57 14.92 9.09
CA VAL A 115 26.90 14.40 9.41
C VAL A 115 27.81 15.60 9.64
N ASN A 116 27.80 16.11 10.87
CA ASN A 116 28.74 17.13 11.31
C ASN A 116 30.10 16.46 11.53
N ASN A 117 30.74 16.05 10.44
CA ASN A 117 32.06 15.43 10.45
C ASN A 117 33.07 16.49 10.89
N THR A 118 33.37 16.58 12.18
CA THR A 118 34.45 17.40 12.73
C THR A 118 35.83 16.81 12.40
N MET A 119 36.05 16.39 11.15
CA MET A 119 37.39 16.03 10.70
C MET A 119 38.26 17.27 10.76
N PHE A 120 39.05 17.36 11.82
CA PHE A 120 40.05 18.39 12.01
C PHE A 120 41.20 18.10 11.05
N VAL A 121 41.30 18.88 9.98
CA VAL A 121 42.40 18.79 9.02
C VAL A 121 43.55 19.66 9.55
N GLY A 122 44.46 19.04 10.30
CA GLY A 122 45.59 19.74 10.94
C GLY A 122 46.58 18.77 11.60
N SER A 123 47.69 19.29 12.10
CA SER A 123 48.69 18.49 12.81
C SER A 123 48.19 18.08 14.19
N THR A 124 48.68 16.97 14.73
CA THR A 124 48.36 16.52 16.10
C THR A 124 48.68 17.58 17.16
N ALA A 125 49.63 18.48 16.89
CA ALA A 125 49.97 19.61 17.74
C ALA A 125 48.87 20.68 17.79
N ASP A 126 48.16 20.93 16.69
CA ASP A 126 47.09 21.94 16.64
C ASP A 126 45.80 21.42 17.28
N LEU A 127 45.56 20.10 17.18
CA LEU A 127 44.49 19.43 17.92
C LEU A 127 44.72 19.51 19.44
N GLN A 128 45.96 19.34 19.91
CA GLN A 128 46.30 19.52 21.33
C GLN A 128 46.14 20.97 21.82
N LYS A 129 46.48 21.97 21.00
CA LYS A 129 46.26 23.38 21.35
C LYS A 129 44.78 23.71 21.45
N MET A 130 43.95 23.17 20.54
CA MET A 130 42.50 23.36 20.58
C MET A 130 41.89 22.76 21.84
N ILE A 131 42.28 21.53 22.22
CA ILE A 131 41.81 20.89 23.46
C ILE A 131 42.25 21.69 24.71
N LYS A 132 43.48 22.23 24.73
CA LYS A 132 43.96 23.06 25.86
C LYS A 132 43.17 24.36 26.00
N LYS A 133 42.95 25.07 24.88
CA LYS A 133 42.12 26.28 24.86
C LYS A 133 40.69 25.98 25.33
N GLN A 134 40.12 24.86 24.92
CA GLN A 134 38.75 24.48 25.31
C GLN A 134 38.66 24.12 26.79
N LYS A 135 39.70 23.50 27.36
CA LYS A 135 39.80 23.29 28.81
C LYS A 135 39.98 24.59 29.60
N GLU A 136 40.71 25.56 29.05
CA GLU A 136 40.89 26.88 29.69
C GLU A 136 39.56 27.65 29.74
N ILE A 137 38.79 27.64 28.65
CA ILE A 137 37.45 28.27 28.57
C ILE A 137 36.48 27.64 29.58
N ASN A 138 36.47 26.30 29.70
CA ASN A 138 35.59 25.61 30.64
C ASN A 138 35.99 25.79 32.12
N ASN A 139 37.24 26.15 32.41
CA ASN A 139 37.71 26.40 33.78
C ASN A 139 37.46 27.86 34.23
N THR A 140 37.24 28.79 33.30
CA THR A 140 36.91 30.18 33.62
C THR A 140 35.45 30.41 33.96
N ASP A 141 34.56 29.44 33.71
CA ASP A 141 33.13 29.51 34.04
C ASP A 141 32.77 28.91 35.42
N THR A 142 33.77 28.54 36.23
CA THR A 142 33.56 28.03 37.61
C THR A 142 34.17 28.91 38.71
N LYS A 143 34.14 30.24 38.55
CA LYS A 143 34.35 31.19 39.64
C LYS A 143 33.32 32.30 39.65
#